data_AF-A0A238UVQ5-F1
#
_entry.id   AF-A0A238UVQ5-F1
#
_cell.length_a   1.000
_cell.length_b   1.000
_cell.length_c   1.000
_cell.angle_alpha   90.00
_cell.angle_beta   90.00
_cell.angle_gamma   90.00
#
_symmetry.space_group_name_H-M   'P 1'
#
loop_
_entity.id
_entity.type
_entity.pdbx_description
1 polymer ?
#
loop_
_entity_poly.entity_id
_entity_poly.type
_entity_poly.pdbx_seq_one_letter_code
_entity_poly.pdbx_strand_id
1 'polypeptide(L)'
;MRAIDGEDRADAVVDVLEESGIRRIDTEQTWARAADFKFRYSPALGDAFALGTAAHVSGVLLVGADDGYDDVIDVPITRFRTEPA
;
A
#
# COMPACT_ATOMS: atom_id res chain seq x y z
N MET A 1 -5.28 36.10 -4.73
CA MET A 1 -5.57 34.69 -4.43
C MET A 1 -4.60 33.87 -5.29
N ARG A 2 -3.44 33.51 -4.72
CA ARG A 2 -2.39 32.79 -5.45
C ARG A 2 -2.85 31.35 -5.57
N ALA A 3 -2.84 30.80 -6.79
CA ALA A 3 -3.06 29.38 -7.01
C ALA A 3 -2.04 28.64 -6.15
N ILE A 4 -2.54 27.95 -5.12
CA ILE A 4 -1.77 26.99 -4.35
C ILE A 4 -1.63 25.82 -5.31
N ASP A 5 -0.46 25.74 -5.95
CA ASP A 5 -0.16 24.70 -6.91
C ASP A 5 -0.29 23.34 -6.21
N GLY A 6 -0.68 22.31 -6.95
CA GLY A 6 -1.05 21.00 -6.37
C GLY A 6 0.08 20.32 -5.58
N GLU A 7 1.33 20.72 -5.81
CA GLU A 7 2.54 20.18 -5.19
C GLU A 7 2.67 20.59 -3.71
N ASP A 8 2.54 21.89 -3.38
CA ASP A 8 2.56 22.38 -1.99
C ASP A 8 1.49 21.70 -1.13
N ARG A 9 0.35 21.37 -1.74
CA ARG A 9 -0.74 20.66 -1.08
C ARG A 9 -0.44 19.17 -0.91
N ALA A 10 0.25 18.55 -1.85
CA ALA A 10 0.64 17.14 -1.76
C ALA A 10 1.69 16.94 -0.66
N ASP A 11 2.68 17.82 -0.58
CA ASP A 11 3.71 17.79 0.46
C ASP A 11 3.10 17.98 1.85
N ALA A 12 2.20 18.96 2.00
CA ALA A 12 1.48 19.16 3.26
C ALA A 12 0.66 17.94 3.68
N VAL A 13 0.11 17.16 2.73
CA VAL A 13 -0.58 15.90 3.05
C VAL A 13 0.40 14.84 3.55
N VAL A 14 1.60 14.74 2.95
CA VAL A 14 2.64 13.82 3.42
C VAL A 14 3.05 14.15 4.85
N ASP A 15 3.29 15.43 5.15
CA ASP A 15 3.65 15.89 6.49
C ASP A 15 2.60 15.49 7.53
N VAL A 16 1.31 15.71 7.23
CA VAL A 16 0.21 15.34 8.13
C VAL A 16 0.17 13.83 8.39
N LEU A 17 0.44 12.99 7.39
CA LEU A 17 0.48 11.53 7.57
C LEU A 17 1.61 11.14 8.52
N GLU A 18 2.81 11.72 8.36
CA GLU A 18 3.95 11.48 9.24
C GLU A 18 3.67 11.93 10.68
N GLU A 19 3.10 13.13 10.85
CA GLU A 19 2.70 13.66 12.16
C GLU A 19 1.59 12.81 12.84
N SER A 20 0.75 12.15 12.04
CA SER A 20 -0.29 11.23 12.52
C SER A 20 0.25 9.85 12.93
N GLY A 21 1.56 9.63 12.83
CA GLY A 21 2.22 8.38 13.17
C GLY A 21 2.25 7.35 12.03
N ILE A 22 1.86 7.75 10.81
CA ILE A 22 1.99 6.89 9.63
C ILE A 22 3.43 6.96 9.14
N ARG A 23 4.08 5.81 9.10
CA ARG A 23 5.48 5.71 8.66
C ARG A 23 5.53 5.50 7.15
N ARG A 24 6.18 6.42 6.44
CA ARG A 24 6.51 6.24 5.03
C ARG A 24 7.55 5.12 4.86
N ILE A 25 7.31 4.23 3.90
CA ILE A 25 8.27 3.22 3.47
C ILE A 25 8.77 3.59 2.08
N ASP A 26 10.08 3.59 1.90
CA ASP A 26 10.70 3.91 0.62
C ASP A 26 10.47 2.79 -0.39
N THR A 27 10.16 3.15 -1.64
CA THR A 27 9.92 2.20 -2.72
C THR A 27 11.18 1.39 -3.04
N GLU A 28 12.38 1.96 -2.85
CA GLU A 28 13.64 1.23 -3.05
C GLU A 28 13.73 0.00 -2.12
N GLN A 29 13.15 0.06 -0.93
CA GLN A 29 13.18 -1.03 0.06
C GLN A 29 12.19 -2.16 -0.27
N THR A 30 11.14 -1.85 -1.04
CA THR A 30 10.04 -2.77 -1.33
C THR A 30 10.01 -3.24 -2.78
N TRP A 31 10.74 -2.59 -3.70
CA TRP A 31 10.68 -2.83 -5.14
C TRP A 31 10.84 -4.31 -5.51
N ALA A 32 11.88 -4.97 -5.00
CA ALA A 32 12.14 -6.38 -5.30
C ALA A 32 11.02 -7.31 -4.82
N ARG A 33 10.44 -7.05 -3.64
CA ARG A 33 9.31 -7.83 -3.11
C ARG A 33 8.04 -7.58 -3.92
N ALA A 34 7.76 -6.32 -4.25
CA ALA A 34 6.62 -5.96 -5.09
C ALA A 34 6.71 -6.64 -6.46
N ALA A 35 7.91 -6.68 -7.07
CA ALA A 35 8.12 -7.39 -8.33
C ALA A 35 7.84 -8.90 -8.21
N ASP A 36 8.26 -9.54 -7.12
CA ASP A 36 7.97 -10.96 -6.84
C ASP A 36 6.45 -11.21 -6.69
N PHE A 37 5.75 -10.38 -5.92
CA PHE A 37 4.28 -10.45 -5.81
C PHE A 37 3.59 -10.22 -7.16
N LYS A 38 4.04 -9.23 -7.93
CA LYS A 38 3.52 -8.96 -9.27
C LYS A 38 3.71 -10.15 -10.20
N PHE A 39 4.85 -10.83 -10.11
CA PHE A 39 5.14 -12.01 -10.93
C PHE A 39 4.30 -13.23 -10.50
N ARG A 40 4.21 -13.50 -9.19
CA ARG A 40 3.55 -14.70 -8.65
C ARG A 40 2.03 -14.65 -8.76
N TYR A 41 1.43 -13.50 -8.45
CA TYR A 41 -0.02 -13.36 -8.31
C TYR A 41 -0.65 -12.44 -9.37
N SER A 42 0.17 -11.75 -10.16
CA SER A 42 -0.28 -10.78 -11.16
C SER A 42 -1.24 -9.65 -10.69
N PRO A 43 -1.19 -9.15 -9.43
CA PRO A 43 -2.08 -8.10 -8.93
C PRO A 43 -1.82 -6.74 -9.61
N ALA A 44 -2.61 -5.69 -9.32
CA ALA A 44 -2.25 -4.36 -9.78
C ALA A 44 -0.91 -3.91 -9.17
N LEU A 45 -0.22 -2.94 -9.80
CA LEU A 45 1.11 -2.52 -9.31
C LEU A 45 1.03 -1.94 -7.89
N GLY A 46 -0.01 -1.16 -7.59
CA GLY A 46 -0.24 -0.62 -6.24
C GLY A 46 -0.40 -1.72 -5.19
N ASP A 47 -1.18 -2.76 -5.51
CA ASP A 47 -1.38 -3.91 -4.63
C ASP A 47 -0.09 -4.71 -4.42
N ALA A 48 0.71 -4.86 -5.48
CA ALA A 48 2.02 -5.50 -5.38
C ALA A 48 2.95 -4.74 -4.41
N PHE A 49 2.91 -3.41 -4.41
CA PHE A 49 3.62 -2.59 -3.43
C PHE A 49 3.03 -2.69 -2.03
N ALA A 50 1.70 -2.79 -1.88
CA ALA A 50 1.06 -2.99 -0.59
C ALA A 50 1.48 -4.33 0.03
N LEU A 51 1.46 -5.41 -0.75
CA LEU A 51 1.96 -6.73 -0.37
C LEU A 51 3.46 -6.71 -0.04
N GLY A 52 4.27 -6.10 -0.92
CA GLY A 52 5.71 -5.96 -0.71
C GLY A 52 6.07 -5.17 0.54
N THR A 53 5.29 -4.13 0.86
CA THR A 53 5.44 -3.33 2.08
C THR A 53 5.05 -4.14 3.31
N ALA A 54 3.90 -4.83 3.30
CA ALA A 54 3.47 -5.70 4.39
C ALA A 54 4.52 -6.79 4.70
N ALA A 55 5.04 -7.44 3.66
CA ALA A 55 6.13 -8.41 3.79
C ALA A 55 7.41 -7.77 4.36
N HIS A 56 7.78 -6.57 3.89
CA HIS A 56 8.99 -5.87 4.35
C HIS A 56 8.93 -5.51 5.83
N VAL A 57 7.78 -5.02 6.31
CA VAL A 57 7.62 -4.58 7.70
C VAL A 57 7.10 -5.68 8.63
N SER A 58 6.93 -6.91 8.12
CA SER A 58 6.28 -8.02 8.85
C SER A 58 4.89 -7.62 9.40
N GLY A 59 4.14 -6.86 8.60
CA GLY A 59 2.84 -6.31 8.96
C GLY A 59 1.66 -7.14 8.45
N VAL A 60 0.46 -6.73 8.85
CA VAL A 60 -0.81 -7.25 8.33
C VAL A 60 -1.33 -6.28 7.27
N LEU A 61 -1.65 -6.79 6.08
CA LEU A 61 -2.29 -5.99 5.04
C LEU A 61 -3.81 -5.96 5.26
N LEU A 62 -4.38 -4.75 5.34
CA LEU A 62 -5.83 -4.56 5.41
C LEU A 62 -6.39 -4.36 4.00
N VAL A 63 -7.33 -5.21 3.60
CA VAL A 63 -7.94 -5.16 2.27
C VAL A 63 -9.46 -5.05 2.36
N GLY A 64 -10.07 -4.49 1.31
CA GLY A 64 -11.52 -4.42 1.19
C GLY A 64 -12.14 -5.75 0.74
N ALA A 65 -13.33 -5.66 0.15
CA ALA A 65 -13.99 -6.79 -0.52
C ALA A 65 -13.41 -7.03 -1.91
N ASP A 66 -12.08 -7.19 -1.97
CA ASP A 66 -11.33 -7.47 -3.20
C ASP A 66 -10.88 -8.93 -3.18
N ASP A 67 -11.43 -9.74 -4.07
CA ASP A 67 -11.13 -11.18 -4.21
C ASP A 67 -9.76 -11.45 -4.83
N GLY A 68 -9.11 -10.45 -5.44
CA GLY A 68 -7.76 -10.55 -5.99
C GLY A 68 -6.68 -10.89 -4.96
N TYR A 69 -7.01 -10.88 -3.68
CA TYR A 69 -6.13 -11.23 -2.56
C TYR A 69 -6.33 -12.67 -2.03
N ASP A 70 -7.35 -13.41 -2.49
CA ASP A 70 -7.72 -14.71 -1.88
C ASP A 70 -6.64 -15.80 -2.03
N ASP A 71 -5.85 -15.74 -3.10
CA ASP A 71 -4.78 -16.72 -3.36
C ASP A 71 -3.44 -16.34 -2.71
N VAL A 72 -3.36 -15.17 -2.05
CA VAL A 72 -2.11 -14.67 -1.46
C VAL A 72 -1.91 -15.21 -0.05
N ILE A 73 -0.85 -16.01 0.15
CA ILE A 73 -0.53 -16.67 1.42
C ILE A 73 0.77 -16.19 2.08
N ASP A 74 1.60 -15.43 1.36
CA ASP A 74 2.93 -15.04 1.83
C ASP A 74 2.90 -13.94 2.91
N VAL A 75 1.79 -13.21 3.05
CA VAL A 75 1.61 -12.15 4.05
C VAL A 75 0.28 -12.31 4.78
N PRO A 76 0.21 -11.94 6.07
CA PRO A 76 -1.07 -11.87 6.77
C PRO A 76 -1.99 -10.83 6.14
N ILE A 77 -3.20 -11.24 5.78
CA ILE A 77 -4.23 -10.36 5.21
C ILE A 77 -5.46 -10.37 6.13
N THR A 78 -6.05 -9.21 6.36
CA THR A 78 -7.33 -9.06 7.07
C THR A 78 -8.29 -8.22 6.26
N ARG A 79 -9.49 -8.75 6.02
CA ARG A 79 -10.56 -8.01 5.35
C ARG A 79 -11.25 -7.09 6.34
N PHE A 80 -11.23 -5.78 6.10
CA PHE A 80 -11.98 -4.82 6.92
C PHE A 80 -13.42 -4.66 6.46
N ARG A 81 -13.74 -5.12 5.25
CA ARG A 81 -15.10 -5.26 4.72
C ARG A 81 -15.18 -6.46 3.77
N THR A 82 -16.34 -7.10 3.72
CA THR A 82 -16.62 -8.25 2.86
C THR A 82 -17.58 -7.95 1.73
N GLU A 83 -18.24 -6.80 1.76
CA GLU A 83 -19.14 -6.32 0.71
C GLU A 83 -18.49 -5.17 -0.10
N PRO A 84 -18.76 -5.07 -1.41
CA PRO A 84 -18.32 -3.94 -2.25
C PRO A 84 -18.83 -2.58 -1.76
N ALA A 85 -18.15 -1.51 -2.18
CA ALA A 85 -18.49 -0.11 -1.86
C ALA A 85 -19.73 0.38 -2.60
#